data_AF-A0A411MJH6-F1
#
_entry.id   AF-A0A411MJH6-F1
#
_cell.length_a   1.000
_cell.length_b   1.000
_cell.length_c   1.000
_cell.angle_alpha   90.00
_cell.angle_beta   90.00
_cell.angle_gamma   90.00
#
_symmetry.space_group_name_H-M   'P 1'
#
loop_
_entity.id
_entity.type
_entity.pdbx_description
1 polymer ?
#
loop_
_entity_poly.entity_id
_entity_poly.type
_entity_poly.pdbx_seq_one_letter_code
_entity_poly.pdbx_strand_id
1 'polypeptide(L)'
;MTPSLFAPSLRLAACALGAALSLGGCSHGIDSMPLEFSSFTYNNGSYYLRFRSDEEIVSLFERHTGDGQIGEWLTCALGDDQDFTVGHAMKYNLAGGVDFEGISEIKGYNYVVWARFNKTPKSRNNNDDLLKPAIQRLLAGKSTIPCKLSITAFAYQAYYSKTMQVPVAQLLAEVARHRDRLPDWAPVELSAAHPAPLLEPLRMPLYSKRMQIIDTETGEPRGHVAYVIKRQDGYLERGETDYYGNTHEVMTLTPETLDLYLDEAVP
;
A
#
# COMPACT_ATOMS: atom_id res chain seq x y z
N MET A 1 34.31 43.90 36.98
CA MET A 1 34.17 42.71 36.13
C MET A 1 32.96 41.94 36.62
N THR A 2 31.82 42.14 35.96
CA THR A 2 30.50 41.59 36.27
C THR A 2 30.21 40.40 35.36
N PRO A 3 29.66 39.28 35.85
CA PRO A 3 29.22 38.21 34.97
C PRO A 3 27.83 38.54 34.40
N SER A 4 27.69 38.47 33.08
CA SER A 4 26.42 38.62 32.37
C SER A 4 25.63 37.32 32.49
N LEU A 5 24.41 37.43 33.02
CA LEU A 5 23.44 36.35 33.14
C LEU A 5 22.81 36.02 31.78
N PHE A 6 22.72 34.72 31.49
CA PHE A 6 21.89 34.15 30.44
C PHE A 6 20.42 34.51 30.67
N ALA A 7 19.77 35.09 29.66
CA ALA A 7 18.32 35.23 29.60
C ALA A 7 17.77 34.15 28.66
N PRO A 8 16.85 33.27 29.10
CA PRO A 8 16.08 32.45 28.17
C PRO A 8 14.99 33.32 27.55
N SER A 9 14.97 33.40 26.23
CA SER A 9 13.93 34.06 25.44
C SER A 9 12.62 33.27 25.54
N LEU A 10 11.77 33.64 26.50
CA LEU A 10 10.34 33.32 26.47
C LEU A 10 9.71 33.97 25.23
N ARG A 11 9.53 33.20 24.15
CA ARG A 11 8.53 33.55 23.14
C ARG A 11 7.19 32.99 23.61
N LEU A 12 6.38 33.85 24.22
CA LEU A 12 4.96 33.57 24.44
C LEU A 12 4.29 33.30 23.08
N ALA A 13 3.76 32.10 22.91
CA ALA A 13 2.83 31.78 21.83
C ALA A 13 1.49 32.50 22.09
N ALA A 14 1.21 33.53 21.31
CA ALA A 14 -0.08 34.21 21.32
C ALA A 14 -1.04 33.51 20.34
N CYS A 15 -1.79 32.53 20.82
CA CYS A 15 -3.04 32.11 20.15
C CYS A 15 -4.18 32.99 20.69
N ALA A 16 -4.42 34.12 20.02
CA ALA A 16 -5.55 34.99 20.33
C ALA A 16 -6.64 34.84 19.27
N LEU A 17 -7.87 34.72 19.78
CA LEU A 17 -9.14 34.53 19.08
C LEU A 17 -9.32 35.44 17.85
N GLY A 18 -9.75 34.85 16.74
CA GLY A 18 -10.32 35.55 15.59
C GLY A 18 -11.21 34.61 14.78
N ALA A 19 -12.52 34.70 14.99
CA ALA A 19 -13.52 33.91 14.27
C ALA A 19 -13.61 34.35 12.80
N ALA A 20 -13.12 33.51 11.87
CA ALA A 20 -13.68 33.31 10.53
C ALA A 20 -12.90 32.21 9.78
N LEU A 21 -13.56 31.07 9.55
CA LEU A 21 -13.29 30.09 8.47
C LEU A 21 -11.81 29.74 8.20
N SER A 22 -11.19 28.98 9.10
CA SER A 22 -10.07 28.10 8.73
C SER A 22 -10.09 26.82 9.56
N LEU A 23 -10.46 25.70 8.93
CA LEU A 23 -10.42 24.35 9.49
C LEU A 23 -8.96 23.85 9.62
N GLY A 24 -8.16 24.50 10.46
CA GLY A 24 -6.82 24.05 10.83
C GLY A 24 -6.66 24.18 12.34
N GLY A 25 -6.81 23.08 13.06
CA GLY A 25 -6.55 23.03 14.50
C GLY A 25 -5.08 22.78 14.77
N CYS A 26 -4.48 23.51 15.70
CA CYS A 26 -3.13 23.24 16.19
C CYS A 26 -3.17 21.95 17.04
N SER A 27 -2.24 21.02 16.81
CA SER A 27 -2.03 19.87 17.68
C SER A 27 -0.70 20.06 18.41
N HIS A 28 -0.74 20.20 19.74
CA HIS A 28 0.44 20.43 20.60
C HIS A 28 1.32 21.62 20.18
N GLY A 29 0.70 22.68 19.65
CA GLY A 29 1.43 23.87 19.18
C GLY A 29 2.08 23.71 17.81
N ILE A 30 1.86 22.59 17.13
CA ILE A 30 2.23 22.36 15.73
C ILE A 30 1.02 22.69 14.87
N ASP A 31 1.18 23.64 13.96
CA ASP A 31 0.14 24.00 13.01
C ASP A 31 -0.05 22.89 11.97
N SER A 32 -1.31 22.63 11.59
CA SER A 32 -1.60 21.73 10.46
C SER A 32 -0.97 22.28 9.18
N MET A 33 -0.04 21.51 8.62
CA MET A 33 0.70 21.88 7.41
C MET A 33 -0.08 21.47 6.15
N PRO A 34 -0.02 22.26 5.08
CA PRO A 34 -0.48 21.82 3.77
C PRO A 34 0.47 20.76 3.21
N LEU A 35 -0.10 19.81 2.47
CA LEU A 35 0.66 18.86 1.65
C LEU A 35 0.34 19.13 0.19
N GLU A 36 1.32 18.94 -0.68
CA GLU A 36 1.17 19.15 -2.11
C GLU A 36 1.31 17.84 -2.85
N PHE A 37 0.23 17.38 -3.48
CA PHE A 37 0.24 16.20 -4.30
C PHE A 37 1.20 16.36 -5.48
N SER A 38 2.05 15.37 -5.73
CA SER A 38 3.03 15.39 -6.81
C SER A 38 2.69 14.38 -7.90
N SER A 39 2.52 13.11 -7.56
CA SER A 39 2.20 12.07 -8.54
C SER A 39 1.57 10.84 -7.91
N PHE A 40 0.92 10.05 -8.75
CA PHE A 40 0.47 8.71 -8.43
C PHE A 40 0.92 7.78 -9.56
N THR A 41 1.59 6.68 -9.23
CA THR A 41 2.09 5.73 -10.22
C THR A 41 1.80 4.29 -9.79
N TYR A 42 1.54 3.41 -10.77
CA TYR A 42 1.50 1.98 -10.58
C TYR A 42 2.75 1.35 -11.20
N ASN A 43 3.53 0.63 -10.40
CA ASN A 43 4.72 -0.09 -10.84
C ASN A 43 4.85 -1.41 -10.07
N ASN A 44 5.16 -2.52 -10.78
CA ASN A 44 5.41 -3.84 -10.21
C ASN A 44 4.40 -4.26 -9.11
N GLY A 45 3.11 -4.21 -9.43
CA GLY A 45 2.06 -4.65 -8.49
C GLY A 45 1.73 -3.66 -7.37
N SER A 46 2.35 -2.48 -7.35
CA SER A 46 2.27 -1.53 -6.24
C SER A 46 1.90 -0.12 -6.69
N TYR A 47 1.12 0.58 -5.86
CA TYR A 47 0.84 2.00 -6.07
C TYR A 47 1.77 2.86 -5.21
N TYR A 48 2.27 3.93 -5.81
CA TYR A 48 3.14 4.91 -5.16
C TYR A 48 2.50 6.29 -5.28
N LEU A 49 2.12 6.88 -4.14
CA LEU A 49 1.63 8.24 -4.06
C LEU A 49 2.75 9.13 -3.54
N ARG A 50 3.13 10.14 -4.32
CA ARG A 50 4.15 11.12 -3.94
C ARG A 50 3.54 12.47 -3.63
N PHE A 51 4.10 13.13 -2.63
CA PHE A 51 3.72 14.47 -2.24
C PHE A 51 4.91 15.23 -1.64
N ARG A 52 4.75 16.55 -1.55
CA ARG A 52 5.73 17.48 -0.98
C ARG A 52 5.17 18.13 0.29
N SER A 53 6.05 18.41 1.24
CA SER A 53 5.77 19.24 2.41
C SER A 53 6.87 20.28 2.58
N ASP A 54 6.50 21.47 3.03
CA ASP A 54 7.47 22.50 3.43
C ASP A 54 8.09 22.21 4.81
N GLU A 55 7.46 21.32 5.60
CA GLU A 55 7.95 20.84 6.89
C GLU A 55 8.54 19.44 6.78
N GLU A 56 9.58 19.18 7.57
CA GLU A 56 10.14 17.84 7.70
C GLU A 56 9.25 16.97 8.58
N ILE A 57 8.60 15.97 7.95
CA ILE A 57 7.58 15.11 8.55
C ILE A 57 8.18 14.08 9.50
N VAL A 58 9.29 13.47 9.11
CA VAL A 58 9.85 12.29 9.80
C VAL A 58 10.54 12.62 11.12
N SER A 59 10.71 13.90 11.44
CA SER A 59 11.18 14.35 12.75
C SER A 59 10.24 15.38 13.37
N LEU A 60 9.02 15.55 12.84
CA LEU A 60 8.16 16.69 13.17
C LEU A 60 7.88 16.78 14.67
N PHE A 61 7.52 15.66 15.32
CA PHE A 61 7.29 15.65 16.76
C PHE A 61 8.57 15.87 17.56
N GLU A 62 9.67 15.23 17.18
CA GLU A 62 10.95 15.36 17.89
C GLU A 62 11.44 16.81 17.89
N ARG A 63 11.38 17.49 16.74
CA ARG A 63 11.80 18.89 16.61
C ARG A 63 10.95 19.87 17.42
N HIS A 64 9.66 19.57 17.60
CA HIS A 64 8.71 20.49 18.26
C HIS A 64 8.49 20.18 19.75
N THR A 65 8.61 18.92 20.15
CA THR A 65 8.25 18.45 21.50
C THR A 65 9.42 17.81 22.25
N GLY A 66 10.48 17.40 21.55
CA GLY A 66 11.62 16.66 22.12
C GLY A 66 11.38 15.15 22.23
N ASP A 67 10.18 14.67 21.90
CA ASP A 67 9.81 13.25 21.93
C ASP A 67 9.69 12.67 20.52
N GLY A 68 10.06 11.39 20.37
CA GLY A 68 9.97 10.68 19.09
C GLY A 68 8.53 10.41 18.65
N GLN A 69 8.34 10.34 17.34
CA GLN A 69 7.11 9.86 16.72
C GLN A 69 7.06 8.32 16.66
N ILE A 70 5.85 7.76 16.65
CA ILE A 70 5.57 6.32 16.51
C ILE A 70 5.42 5.94 15.05
N GLY A 71 4.82 6.82 14.24
CA GLY A 71 4.69 6.58 12.80
C GLY A 71 3.74 7.54 12.09
N GLU A 72 3.92 7.57 10.77
CA GLU A 72 3.30 8.51 9.86
C GLU A 72 2.47 7.74 8.83
N TRP A 73 1.19 8.09 8.74
CA TRP A 73 0.27 7.43 7.82
C TRP A 73 -0.43 8.46 6.96
N LEU A 74 -0.45 8.24 5.65
CA LEU A 74 -1.33 8.98 4.74
C LEU A 74 -2.58 8.15 4.50
N THR A 75 -3.75 8.74 4.72
CA THR A 75 -5.04 8.10 4.43
C THR A 75 -5.87 9.01 3.54
N CYS A 76 -6.48 8.44 2.52
CA CYS A 76 -7.41 9.10 1.62
C CYS A 76 -8.78 8.44 1.66
N ALA A 77 -9.84 9.26 1.71
CA ALA A 77 -11.21 8.76 1.71
C ALA A 77 -11.69 8.48 0.28
N LEU A 78 -12.07 7.22 0.02
CA LEU A 78 -12.65 6.83 -1.28
C LEU A 78 -14.17 6.97 -1.29
N GLY A 79 -14.80 6.84 -0.12
CA GLY A 79 -16.26 6.95 0.07
C GLY A 79 -16.71 8.32 0.55
N ASP A 80 -17.82 8.34 1.28
CA ASP A 80 -18.38 9.55 1.90
C ASP A 80 -17.92 9.74 3.34
N ASP A 81 -17.37 8.68 3.95
CA ASP A 81 -16.74 8.71 5.26
C ASP A 81 -15.39 9.44 5.17
N GLN A 82 -15.34 10.65 5.73
CA GLN A 82 -14.15 11.52 5.77
C GLN A 82 -13.71 11.81 7.21
N ASP A 83 -14.04 10.93 8.15
CA ASP A 83 -13.45 10.99 9.48
C ASP A 83 -12.04 10.37 9.43
N PHE A 84 -11.02 11.22 9.57
CA PHE A 84 -9.61 10.81 9.52
C PHE A 84 -9.04 10.55 10.93
N THR A 85 -9.87 10.57 11.97
CA THR A 85 -9.39 10.42 13.35
C THR A 85 -8.73 9.06 13.54
N VAL A 86 -7.53 9.05 14.12
CA VAL A 86 -6.82 7.82 14.49
C VAL A 86 -7.72 6.94 15.37
N GLY A 87 -7.88 5.69 14.97
CA GLY A 87 -8.79 4.73 15.61
C GLY A 87 -10.16 4.64 14.95
N HIS A 88 -10.57 5.59 14.11
CA HIS A 88 -11.76 5.43 13.27
C HIS A 88 -11.51 4.43 12.14
N ALA A 89 -12.48 3.55 11.89
CA ALA A 89 -12.38 2.51 10.86
C ALA A 89 -13.00 2.99 9.55
N MET A 90 -12.24 3.76 8.77
CA MET A 90 -12.69 4.23 7.46
C MET A 90 -12.85 3.05 6.48
N LYS A 91 -14.11 2.74 6.12
CA LYS A 91 -14.45 1.51 5.39
C LYS A 91 -13.76 1.37 4.04
N TYR A 92 -13.65 2.45 3.26
CA TYR A 92 -13.01 2.46 1.95
C TYR A 92 -11.98 3.57 1.90
N ASN A 93 -10.71 3.17 1.89
CA ASN A 93 -9.60 4.12 1.95
C ASN A 93 -8.48 3.73 0.98
N LEU A 94 -7.68 4.71 0.58
CA LEU A 94 -6.35 4.50 0.02
C LEU A 94 -5.37 4.93 1.10
N ALA A 95 -4.54 4.02 1.61
CA ALA A 95 -3.67 4.32 2.73
C ALA A 95 -2.33 3.60 2.66
N GLY A 96 -1.33 4.16 3.35
CA GLY A 96 0.02 3.60 3.46
C GLY A 96 0.90 4.41 4.41
N GLY A 97 2.04 3.82 4.77
CA GLY A 97 3.08 4.50 5.54
C GLY A 97 3.79 5.56 4.69
N VAL A 98 4.34 6.58 5.34
CA VAL A 98 5.04 7.67 4.67
C VAL A 98 6.55 7.48 4.79
N ASP A 99 7.25 7.42 3.66
CA ASP A 99 8.70 7.34 3.59
C ASP A 99 9.30 8.64 3.04
N PHE A 100 10.48 9.01 3.56
CA PHE A 100 11.25 10.14 3.06
C PHE A 100 11.97 9.79 1.76
N GLU A 101 11.75 10.57 0.70
CA GLU A 101 12.37 10.36 -0.62
C GLU A 101 13.56 11.32 -0.85
N GLY A 102 13.55 12.50 -0.23
CA GLY A 102 14.66 13.44 -0.32
C GLY A 102 14.27 14.90 -0.12
N ILE A 103 15.25 15.79 -0.15
CA ILE A 103 15.03 17.25 -0.15
C ILE A 103 14.58 17.67 -1.56
N SER A 104 13.56 18.51 -1.65
CA SER A 104 13.07 19.06 -2.91
C SER A 104 14.05 20.07 -3.50
N GLU A 105 14.27 20.00 -4.82
CA GLU A 105 15.10 20.96 -5.57
C GLU A 105 14.57 22.40 -5.52
N ILE A 106 13.27 22.56 -5.27
CA ILE A 106 12.63 23.89 -5.18
C ILE A 106 12.66 24.38 -3.73
N LYS A 107 11.99 23.65 -2.84
CA LYS A 107 11.86 23.94 -1.40
C LYS A 107 11.17 22.78 -0.69
N GLY A 108 11.56 22.48 0.54
CA GLY A 108 10.89 21.48 1.37
C GLY A 108 11.36 20.06 1.07
N TYR A 109 10.49 19.09 1.32
CA TYR A 109 10.83 17.68 1.41
C TYR A 109 9.84 16.83 0.60
N ASN A 110 10.37 15.84 -0.12
CA ASN A 110 9.62 14.90 -0.92
C ASN A 110 9.38 13.61 -0.15
N TYR A 111 8.18 13.08 -0.28
CA TYR A 111 7.73 11.86 0.39
C TYR A 111 7.03 10.93 -0.59
N VAL A 112 7.12 9.64 -0.30
CA VAL A 112 6.42 8.59 -1.03
C VAL A 112 5.61 7.73 -0.07
N VAL A 113 4.46 7.27 -0.55
CA VAL A 113 3.56 6.36 0.15
C VAL A 113 3.38 5.12 -0.70
N TRP A 114 3.75 3.97 -0.16
CA TRP A 114 3.33 2.69 -0.73
C TRP A 114 1.86 2.47 -0.38
N ALA A 115 0.98 2.86 -1.30
CA ALA A 115 -0.44 2.99 -1.04
C ALA A 115 -1.22 1.74 -1.47
N ARG A 116 -2.22 1.36 -0.67
CA ARG A 116 -3.15 0.27 -1.00
C ARG A 116 -4.58 0.74 -0.94
N PHE A 117 -5.39 0.32 -1.91
CA PHE A 117 -6.83 0.53 -1.88
C PHE A 117 -7.44 -0.53 -0.98
N ASN A 118 -7.94 -0.15 0.18
CA ASN A 118 -8.41 -1.07 1.21
C ASN A 118 -9.93 -0.99 1.38
N LYS A 119 -10.51 -2.14 1.70
CA LYS A 119 -11.80 -2.27 2.36
C LYS A 119 -11.55 -2.73 3.80
N THR A 120 -11.73 -1.83 4.76
CA THR A 120 -11.58 -2.15 6.18
C THR A 120 -12.93 -2.62 6.74
N PRO A 121 -13.05 -3.88 7.22
CA PRO A 121 -14.23 -4.36 7.90
C PRO A 121 -14.36 -3.73 9.29
N LYS A 122 -15.59 -3.67 9.82
CA LYS A 122 -15.86 -3.11 11.16
C LYS A 122 -15.05 -3.76 12.29
N SER A 123 -14.66 -5.02 12.13
CA SER A 123 -13.85 -5.75 13.11
C SER A 123 -12.39 -5.32 13.14
N ARG A 124 -11.88 -4.58 12.14
CA ARG A 124 -10.48 -4.11 12.01
C ARG A 124 -9.40 -5.21 11.99
N ASN A 125 -9.80 -6.49 11.93
CA ASN A 125 -8.87 -7.62 12.08
C ASN A 125 -8.13 -7.98 10.78
N ASN A 126 -8.61 -7.53 9.61
CA ASN A 126 -7.95 -7.74 8.33
C ASN A 126 -8.43 -6.68 7.33
N ASN A 127 -7.54 -6.10 6.52
CA ASN A 127 -7.92 -5.26 5.39
C ASN A 127 -7.99 -6.13 4.12
N ASP A 128 -9.06 -5.99 3.33
CA ASP A 128 -9.15 -6.62 2.01
C ASP A 128 -8.72 -5.61 0.95
N ASP A 129 -7.82 -5.98 0.05
CA ASP A 129 -7.49 -5.14 -1.11
C ASP A 129 -8.73 -5.00 -2.01
N LEU A 130 -9.04 -3.77 -2.40
CA LEU A 130 -10.13 -3.48 -3.33
C LEU A 130 -9.73 -3.87 -4.75
N LEU A 131 -10.62 -4.61 -5.42
CA LEU A 131 -10.49 -4.92 -6.83
C LEU A 131 -10.74 -3.69 -7.71
N LYS A 132 -10.12 -3.67 -8.90
CA LYS A 132 -10.24 -2.58 -9.89
C LYS A 132 -11.68 -2.14 -10.19
N PRO A 133 -12.68 -3.03 -10.41
CA PRO A 133 -14.05 -2.59 -10.64
C PRO A 133 -14.70 -1.93 -9.41
N ALA A 134 -14.26 -2.26 -8.20
CA ALA A 134 -14.74 -1.59 -6.98
C ALA A 134 -14.10 -0.21 -6.83
N ILE A 135 -12.80 -0.08 -7.09
CA ILE A 135 -12.08 1.21 -7.09
C ILE A 135 -12.73 2.17 -8.10
N GLN A 136 -12.93 1.72 -9.34
CA GLN A 136 -13.55 2.54 -10.39
C GLN A 136 -14.94 3.04 -10.01
N ARG A 137 -15.78 2.19 -9.39
CA ARG A 137 -17.10 2.59 -8.91
C ARG A 137 -17.05 3.60 -7.77
N LEU A 138 -16.14 3.43 -6.82
CA LEU A 138 -15.97 4.36 -5.69
C LEU A 138 -15.52 5.75 -6.17
N LEU A 139 -14.68 5.79 -7.20
CA LEU A 139 -14.15 7.02 -7.76
C LEU A 139 -15.04 7.65 -8.84
N ALA A 140 -16.05 6.93 -9.33
CA ALA A 140 -16.93 7.41 -10.38
C ALA A 140 -17.63 8.73 -9.98
N GLY A 141 -17.56 9.73 -10.87
CA GLY A 141 -18.17 11.04 -10.65
C GLY A 141 -17.41 11.97 -9.68
N LYS A 142 -16.32 11.50 -9.05
CA LYS A 142 -15.46 12.34 -8.20
C LYS A 142 -14.35 12.97 -9.06
N SER A 143 -14.09 14.26 -8.87
CA SER A 143 -12.95 14.95 -9.50
C SER A 143 -11.67 14.81 -8.66
N THR A 144 -11.82 14.80 -7.33
CA THR A 144 -10.73 14.66 -6.36
C THR A 144 -11.17 13.77 -5.19
N ILE A 145 -10.20 13.19 -4.49
CA ILE A 145 -10.40 12.59 -3.17
C ILE A 145 -9.60 13.34 -2.11
N PRO A 146 -10.12 13.50 -0.89
CA PRO A 146 -9.40 14.12 0.21
C PRO A 146 -8.45 13.11 0.87
N CYS A 147 -7.23 13.55 1.15
CA CYS A 147 -6.21 12.82 1.89
C CYS A 147 -5.72 13.64 3.08
N LYS A 148 -5.41 12.98 4.19
CA LYS A 148 -4.74 13.58 5.34
C LYS A 148 -3.61 12.69 5.83
N LEU A 149 -2.53 13.34 6.23
CA LEU A 149 -1.49 12.72 7.02
C LEU A 149 -1.94 12.72 8.48
N SER A 150 -1.70 11.60 9.15
CA SER A 150 -1.74 11.50 10.61
C SER A 150 -0.37 11.05 11.12
N ILE A 151 0.10 11.68 12.19
CA ILE A 151 1.32 11.27 12.89
C ILE A 151 0.97 11.01 14.35
N THR A 152 1.38 9.85 14.86
CA THR A 152 1.18 9.49 16.27
C THR A 152 2.50 9.57 17.02
N ALA A 153 2.45 9.93 18.30
CA ALA A 153 3.59 9.96 19.21
C ALA A 153 3.12 9.54 20.60
N PHE A 154 4.03 9.01 21.43
CA PHE A 154 3.64 8.56 22.77
C PHE A 154 3.25 9.74 23.65
N ALA A 155 2.17 9.61 24.42
CA ALA A 155 1.62 10.66 25.29
C ALA A 155 1.05 11.92 24.60
N TYR A 156 0.97 11.95 23.26
CA TYR A 156 0.38 13.08 22.51
C TYR A 156 -0.86 12.66 21.69
N GLN A 157 -1.83 13.57 21.57
CA GLN A 157 -2.86 13.46 20.53
C GLN A 157 -2.22 13.42 19.14
N ALA A 158 -2.81 12.64 18.24
CA ALA A 158 -2.34 12.57 16.87
C ALA A 158 -2.32 13.95 16.20
N TYR A 159 -1.27 14.21 15.45
CA TYR A 159 -1.18 15.35 14.55
C TYR A 159 -1.93 15.03 13.25
N TYR A 160 -2.51 16.07 12.63
CA TYR A 160 -3.12 15.95 11.30
C TYR A 160 -2.70 17.11 10.41
N SER A 161 -2.38 16.79 9.16
CA SER A 161 -2.18 17.81 8.12
C SER A 161 -3.50 18.49 7.74
N LYS A 162 -3.38 19.59 6.97
CA LYS A 162 -4.50 20.06 6.16
C LYS A 162 -4.87 18.99 5.12
N THR A 163 -6.11 19.05 4.64
CA THR A 163 -6.57 18.14 3.60
C THR A 163 -5.87 18.41 2.29
N MET A 164 -5.24 17.39 1.72
CA MET A 164 -4.67 17.38 0.38
C MET A 164 -5.68 16.77 -0.59
N GLN A 165 -5.94 17.44 -1.70
CA GLN A 165 -6.82 16.91 -2.74
C GLN A 165 -6.02 16.15 -3.80
N VAL A 166 -6.33 14.87 -3.99
CA VAL A 166 -5.69 14.04 -5.01
C VAL A 166 -6.60 13.94 -6.25
N PRO A 167 -6.11 14.24 -7.46
CA PRO A 167 -6.89 14.16 -8.68
C PRO A 167 -7.31 12.71 -9.02
N VAL A 168 -8.61 12.46 -9.13
CA VAL A 168 -9.15 11.13 -9.45
C VAL A 168 -8.71 10.64 -10.82
N ALA A 169 -8.54 11.56 -11.79
CA ALA A 169 -8.08 11.21 -13.13
C ALA A 169 -6.71 10.51 -13.11
N GLN A 170 -5.78 10.93 -12.24
CA GLN A 170 -4.48 10.27 -12.09
C GLN A 170 -4.61 8.90 -11.43
N LEU A 171 -5.44 8.78 -10.40
CA LEU A 171 -5.72 7.49 -9.76
C LEU A 171 -6.29 6.49 -10.76
N LEU A 172 -7.29 6.88 -11.54
CA LEU A 172 -7.94 6.02 -12.51
C LEU A 172 -7.01 5.62 -13.67
N ALA A 173 -6.12 6.51 -14.11
CA ALA A 173 -5.13 6.20 -15.14
C ALA A 173 -4.18 5.06 -14.71
N GLU A 174 -3.69 5.11 -13.47
CA GLU A 174 -2.80 4.05 -12.96
C GLU A 174 -3.56 2.80 -12.52
N VAL A 175 -4.78 2.94 -12.01
CA VAL A 175 -5.68 1.81 -11.75
C VAL A 175 -6.02 1.07 -13.05
N ALA A 176 -6.10 1.77 -14.20
CA ALA A 176 -6.29 1.10 -15.49
C ALA A 176 -5.10 0.20 -15.86
N ARG A 177 -3.88 0.55 -15.44
CA ARG A 177 -2.65 -0.24 -15.63
C ARG A 177 -2.51 -1.40 -14.64
N HIS A 178 -3.24 -1.35 -13.52
CA HIS A 178 -3.33 -2.48 -12.60
C HIS A 178 -3.87 -3.69 -13.36
N ARG A 179 -3.03 -4.72 -13.41
CA ARG A 179 -3.40 -6.05 -13.92
C ARG A 179 -4.49 -6.59 -13.01
N ASP A 180 -5.60 -7.02 -13.59
CA ASP A 180 -6.68 -7.58 -12.80
C ASP A 180 -6.16 -8.81 -12.05
N ARG A 181 -6.46 -8.86 -10.74
CA ARG A 181 -6.31 -10.10 -9.99
C ARG A 181 -7.22 -11.11 -10.68
N LEU A 182 -6.62 -12.15 -11.27
CA LEU A 182 -7.39 -13.24 -11.88
C LEU A 182 -8.44 -13.69 -10.85
N PRO A 183 -9.70 -13.90 -11.27
CA PRO A 183 -10.76 -14.22 -10.33
C PRO A 183 -10.36 -15.42 -9.47
N ASP A 184 -10.57 -15.33 -8.16
CA ASP A 184 -10.63 -16.52 -7.32
C ASP A 184 -11.71 -17.41 -7.95
N TRP A 185 -11.29 -18.61 -8.37
CA TRP A 185 -12.09 -19.58 -9.10
C TRP A 185 -13.50 -19.73 -8.48
N ALA A 186 -14.55 -19.62 -9.30
CA ALA A 186 -15.86 -20.14 -8.92
C ALA A 186 -15.85 -21.65 -9.23
N PRO A 187 -16.17 -22.54 -8.29
CA PRO A 187 -16.34 -23.95 -8.61
C PRO A 187 -17.39 -24.09 -9.70
N VAL A 188 -17.01 -24.67 -10.83
CA VAL A 188 -17.99 -25.28 -11.74
C VAL A 188 -18.49 -26.53 -11.02
N GLU A 189 -19.78 -26.59 -10.71
CA GLU A 189 -20.41 -27.81 -10.20
C GLU A 189 -20.26 -28.92 -11.24
N LEU A 190 -19.28 -29.80 -11.05
CA LEU A 190 -19.20 -31.06 -11.77
C LEU A 190 -20.25 -31.99 -11.15
N SER A 191 -21.40 -32.10 -11.81
CA SER A 191 -22.40 -33.11 -11.52
C SER A 191 -21.80 -34.51 -11.65
N ALA A 192 -21.57 -35.13 -10.48
CA ALA A 192 -21.50 -36.56 -10.15
C ALA A 192 -20.52 -37.48 -10.91
N ALA A 193 -19.58 -38.09 -10.16
CA ALA A 193 -19.18 -39.49 -10.36
C ALA A 193 -18.32 -40.08 -9.22
N HIS A 194 -18.94 -41.02 -8.48
CA HIS A 194 -18.42 -42.23 -7.79
C HIS A 194 -17.53 -42.12 -6.54
N PRO A 195 -17.77 -42.98 -5.51
CA PRO A 195 -16.93 -43.05 -4.33
C PRO A 195 -15.63 -43.80 -4.65
N ALA A 196 -14.49 -43.21 -4.30
CA ALA A 196 -13.21 -43.90 -4.31
C ALA A 196 -13.12 -44.87 -3.10
N PRO A 197 -12.51 -46.07 -3.24
CA PRO A 197 -12.32 -46.96 -2.12
C PRO A 197 -11.19 -46.46 -1.21
N LEU A 198 -11.36 -46.74 0.07
CA LEU A 198 -10.40 -46.43 1.14
C LEU A 198 -9.19 -47.38 1.04
N LEU A 199 -7.96 -46.85 1.03
CA LEU A 199 -6.74 -47.63 1.17
C LEU A 199 -5.82 -47.07 2.27
N GLU A 200 -5.37 -48.00 3.12
CA GLU A 200 -4.44 -47.86 4.25
C GLU A 200 -2.97 -47.60 3.83
N PRO A 201 -2.03 -47.31 4.77
CA PRO A 201 -1.04 -46.26 4.58
C PRO A 201 0.21 -46.74 3.83
N LEU A 202 0.36 -46.32 2.58
CA LEU A 202 1.61 -46.49 1.83
C LEU A 202 2.51 -45.27 2.04
N ARG A 203 3.73 -45.52 2.55
CA ARG A 203 4.85 -44.57 2.41
C ARG A 203 5.20 -44.48 0.93
N MET A 204 4.55 -43.55 0.24
CA MET A 204 4.78 -43.28 -1.17
C MET A 204 5.99 -42.35 -1.35
N PRO A 205 6.82 -42.56 -2.39
CA PRO A 205 7.88 -41.63 -2.74
C PRO A 205 7.26 -40.27 -3.13
N LEU A 206 7.90 -39.19 -2.68
CA LEU A 206 7.50 -37.82 -2.98
C LEU A 206 8.47 -37.26 -4.00
N TYR A 207 7.98 -36.98 -5.19
CA TYR A 207 8.73 -36.32 -6.25
C TYR A 207 8.52 -34.82 -6.09
N SER A 208 9.61 -34.04 -6.07
CA SER A 208 9.52 -32.59 -6.03
C SER A 208 10.50 -31.92 -6.98
N LYS A 209 10.13 -30.75 -7.49
CA LYS A 209 11.01 -29.95 -8.36
C LYS A 209 10.65 -28.47 -8.35
N ARG A 210 11.68 -27.63 -8.44
CA ARG A 210 11.59 -26.23 -8.86
C ARG A 210 12.10 -26.10 -10.29
N MET A 211 11.43 -25.31 -11.09
CA MET A 211 11.86 -24.95 -12.45
C MET A 211 12.44 -23.55 -12.43
N GLN A 212 13.45 -23.28 -13.24
CA GLN A 212 14.06 -21.95 -13.34
C GLN A 212 13.73 -21.34 -14.70
N ILE A 213 13.25 -20.10 -14.67
CA ILE A 213 12.98 -19.29 -15.86
C ILE A 213 14.20 -18.41 -16.10
N ILE A 214 14.77 -18.52 -17.30
CA ILE A 214 15.93 -17.75 -17.74
C ILE A 214 15.60 -16.98 -19.00
N ASP A 215 16.35 -15.91 -19.24
CA ASP A 215 16.35 -15.19 -20.49
C ASP A 215 17.15 -15.99 -21.52
N THR A 216 16.56 -16.26 -22.68
CA THR A 216 17.18 -17.15 -23.69
C THR A 216 18.33 -16.51 -24.45
N GLU A 217 18.43 -15.17 -24.45
CA GLU A 217 19.50 -14.45 -25.14
C GLU A 217 20.73 -14.29 -24.24
N THR A 218 20.51 -13.98 -22.97
CA THR A 218 21.56 -13.69 -21.99
C THR A 218 21.92 -14.89 -21.11
N GLY A 219 21.00 -15.85 -20.95
CA GLY A 219 21.13 -16.97 -20.03
C GLY A 219 20.89 -16.60 -18.55
N GLU A 220 20.58 -15.34 -18.26
CA GLU A 220 20.41 -14.84 -16.89
C GLU A 220 19.04 -15.24 -16.32
N PRO A 221 18.94 -15.47 -15.00
CA PRO A 221 17.66 -15.77 -14.37
C PRO A 221 16.67 -14.62 -14.45
N ARG A 222 15.40 -14.95 -14.74
CA ARG A 222 14.31 -13.97 -14.80
C ARG A 222 13.46 -14.05 -13.55
N GLY A 223 13.82 -13.24 -12.56
CA GLY A 223 13.03 -13.08 -11.35
C GLY A 223 11.77 -12.26 -11.58
N HIS A 224 10.78 -12.43 -10.70
CA HIS A 224 9.52 -11.69 -10.70
C HIS A 224 8.68 -11.87 -11.98
N VAL A 225 8.81 -13.04 -12.63
CA VAL A 225 8.04 -13.39 -13.83
C VAL A 225 6.84 -14.25 -13.44
N ALA A 226 5.66 -13.81 -13.84
CA ALA A 226 4.44 -14.59 -13.69
C ALA A 226 4.45 -15.81 -14.62
N TYR A 227 4.09 -16.96 -14.08
CA TYR A 227 4.07 -18.23 -14.81
C TYR A 227 2.86 -19.08 -14.45
N VAL A 228 2.57 -20.05 -15.33
CA VAL A 228 1.57 -21.09 -15.11
C VAL A 228 2.20 -22.45 -15.38
N ILE A 229 2.12 -23.35 -14.40
CA ILE A 229 2.45 -24.77 -14.54
C ILE A 229 1.15 -25.52 -14.75
N LYS A 230 1.04 -26.26 -15.84
CA LYS A 230 -0.07 -27.19 -16.10
C LYS A 230 0.38 -28.60 -15.77
N ARG A 231 -0.31 -29.22 -14.81
CA ARG A 231 -0.11 -30.60 -14.41
C ARG A 231 -0.75 -31.57 -15.39
N GLN A 232 -0.38 -32.85 -15.27
CA GLN A 232 -0.86 -33.90 -16.17
C GLN A 232 -2.38 -34.11 -16.08
N ASP A 233 -2.98 -33.90 -14.92
CA ASP A 233 -4.43 -33.95 -14.69
C ASP A 233 -5.16 -32.69 -15.18
N GLY A 234 -4.42 -31.72 -15.71
CA GLY A 234 -4.94 -30.43 -16.18
C GLY A 234 -5.01 -29.35 -15.10
N TYR A 235 -4.63 -29.65 -13.84
CA TYR A 235 -4.56 -28.65 -12.78
C TYR A 235 -3.52 -27.58 -13.10
N LEU A 236 -3.85 -26.31 -12.83
CA LEU A 236 -3.00 -25.18 -13.14
C LEU A 236 -2.47 -24.54 -11.85
N GLU A 237 -1.14 -24.55 -11.70
CA GLU A 237 -0.42 -23.92 -10.60
C GLU A 237 0.18 -22.60 -11.07
N ARG A 238 -0.30 -21.50 -10.50
CA ARG A 238 0.19 -20.16 -10.83
C ARG A 238 1.23 -19.71 -9.82
N GLY A 239 2.18 -18.92 -10.28
CA GLY A 239 3.15 -18.30 -9.39
C GLY A 239 3.88 -17.15 -10.05
N GLU A 240 4.72 -16.52 -9.25
CA GLU A 240 5.72 -15.57 -9.71
C GLU A 240 7.08 -16.14 -9.30
N THR A 241 8.07 -16.03 -10.19
CA THR A 241 9.41 -16.51 -9.86
C THR A 241 10.05 -15.69 -8.74
N ASP A 242 10.85 -16.34 -7.90
CA ASP A 242 11.69 -15.63 -6.93
C ASP A 242 12.76 -14.77 -7.62
N TYR A 243 13.55 -14.02 -6.85
CA TYR A 243 14.62 -13.18 -7.38
C TYR A 243 15.60 -13.93 -8.31
N TYR A 244 15.78 -15.24 -8.10
CA TYR A 244 16.67 -16.10 -8.89
C TYR A 244 15.94 -16.83 -10.02
N GLY A 245 14.71 -16.41 -10.38
CA GLY A 245 13.95 -16.99 -11.47
C GLY A 245 13.34 -18.36 -11.17
N ASN A 246 13.28 -18.81 -9.92
CA ASN A 246 12.72 -20.12 -9.59
C ASN A 246 11.22 -20.08 -9.37
N THR A 247 10.52 -21.11 -9.86
CA THR A 247 9.13 -21.40 -9.49
C THR A 247 9.04 -21.88 -8.04
N HIS A 248 7.83 -21.88 -7.49
CA HIS A 248 7.51 -22.69 -6.32
C HIS A 248 7.81 -24.18 -6.57
N GLU A 249 7.98 -24.91 -5.48
CA GLU A 249 8.24 -26.34 -5.52
C GLU A 249 6.96 -27.11 -5.80
N VAL A 250 6.92 -27.79 -6.95
CA VAL A 250 5.84 -28.70 -7.29
C VAL A 250 6.13 -30.04 -6.64
N MET A 251 5.12 -30.65 -6.04
CA MET A 251 5.23 -31.93 -5.35
C MET A 251 4.16 -32.90 -5.85
N THR A 252 4.54 -34.17 -6.04
CA THR A 252 3.63 -35.24 -6.49
C THR A 252 4.04 -36.60 -5.92
N LEU A 253 3.07 -37.49 -5.78
CA LEU A 253 3.28 -38.86 -5.32
C LEU A 253 3.53 -39.83 -6.48
N THR A 254 3.28 -39.38 -7.72
CA THR A 254 3.48 -40.14 -8.95
C THR A 254 4.25 -39.30 -9.96
N PRO A 255 5.23 -39.86 -10.70
CA PRO A 255 5.91 -39.12 -11.76
C PRO A 255 4.91 -38.53 -12.76
N GLU A 256 5.08 -37.26 -13.10
CA GLU A 256 4.23 -36.55 -14.05
C GLU A 256 5.05 -35.65 -14.98
N THR A 257 4.48 -35.31 -16.13
CA THR A 257 5.02 -34.28 -17.03
C THR A 257 4.27 -32.98 -16.81
N LEU A 258 5.00 -31.87 -16.71
CA LEU A 258 4.46 -30.53 -16.48
C LEU A 258 4.71 -29.66 -17.71
N ASP A 259 3.71 -28.87 -18.11
CA ASP A 259 3.89 -27.81 -19.10
C ASP A 259 4.04 -26.46 -18.39
N LEU A 260 5.11 -25.71 -18.68
CA LEU A 260 5.35 -24.38 -18.12
C LEU A 260 5.08 -23.32 -19.18
N TYR A 261 4.20 -22.38 -18.86
CA TYR A 261 3.87 -21.22 -19.70
C TYR A 261 4.27 -19.94 -18.99
N LEU A 262 4.83 -19.00 -19.75
CA LEU A 262 5.03 -17.63 -19.28
C LEU A 262 3.70 -16.89 -19.40
N ASP A 263 3.23 -16.31 -18.29
CA ASP A 263 2.02 -15.47 -18.27
C ASP A 263 2.42 -14.01 -18.57
N GLU A 264 3.07 -13.83 -19.72
CA GLU A 264 3.46 -12.53 -20.23
C GLU A 264 2.35 -11.98 -21.11
N ALA A 265 2.00 -10.71 -20.90
CA ALA A 265 1.29 -9.97 -21.93
C ALA A 265 2.25 -9.83 -23.11
N VAL A 266 1.91 -10.46 -24.24
CA VAL A 266 2.51 -10.14 -25.54
C VAL A 266 2.50 -8.60 -25.68
N PRO A 267 3.63 -7.97 -26.06
CA PRO A 267 3.76 -6.52 -26.07
C PRO A 267 2.66 -5.81 -26.88
#